data_AF-A0A1V6BMR5-F1
#
_entry.id   AF-A0A1V6BMR5-F1
#
_cell.length_a   1.000
_cell.length_b   1.000
_cell.length_c   1.000
_cell.angle_alpha   90.00
_cell.angle_beta   90.00
_cell.angle_gamma   90.00
#
_symmetry.space_group_name_H-M   'P 1'
#
loop_
_entity.id
_entity.type
_entity.pdbx_description
1 polymer ?
#
loop_
_entity_poly.entity_id
_entity_poly.type
_entity_poly.pdbx_seq_one_letter_code
_entity_poly.pdbx_strand_id
1 'polypeptide(L)'
;MEKQILIATEPFACSSNELRDSVSGELVLVIYNTEDVDLPEGLWLSTEGYYEAVISNQKIMPSDVEACLTELSDITGVSYELALN
;
A
#
# COMPACT_ATOMS: atom_id res chain seq x y z
N MET A 1 -0.91 20.64 5.82
CA MET A 1 -0.08 19.45 6.10
C MET A 1 0.66 19.12 4.84
N GLU A 2 1.95 18.79 4.94
CA GLU A 2 2.69 18.25 3.79
C GLU A 2 2.23 16.81 3.54
N LYS A 3 2.15 16.40 2.28
CA LYS A 3 1.76 15.04 1.88
C LYS A 3 2.99 14.19 1.65
N GLN A 4 2.90 12.92 2.02
CA GLN A 4 3.91 11.92 1.73
C GLN A 4 3.59 11.23 0.39
N ILE A 5 4.47 11.38 -0.59
CA ILE A 5 4.28 10.83 -1.93
C ILE A 5 4.88 9.43 -1.98
N LEU A 6 4.05 8.43 -2.29
CA LEU A 6 4.47 7.05 -2.42
C LEU A 6 4.56 6.61 -3.89
N ILE A 7 5.57 5.82 -4.19
CA ILE A 7 5.81 5.20 -5.49
C ILE A 7 5.65 3.68 -5.40
N ALA A 8 4.95 3.11 -6.36
CA ALA A 8 4.85 1.67 -6.53
C ALA A 8 6.16 1.10 -7.11
N THR A 9 6.64 -0.01 -6.56
CA THR A 9 7.81 -0.72 -7.10
C THR A 9 7.49 -1.56 -8.32
N GLU A 10 6.23 -1.98 -8.45
CA GLU A 10 5.72 -2.81 -9.54
C GLU A 10 4.53 -2.14 -10.25
N PRO A 11 4.24 -2.46 -11.52
CA PRO A 11 3.01 -2.02 -12.19
C PRO A 11 1.77 -2.58 -11.50
N PHE A 12 0.66 -1.83 -11.45
CA PHE A 12 -0.50 -2.24 -10.65
C PHE A 12 -1.09 -3.60 -11.01
N ALA A 13 -1.01 -4.07 -12.25
CA ALA A 13 -1.45 -5.42 -12.63
C ALA A 13 -0.53 -6.58 -12.12
N CYS A 14 -0.07 -6.50 -10.86
CA CYS A 14 0.75 -7.46 -10.13
C CYS A 14 -0.03 -8.13 -8.98
N SER A 15 0.56 -9.20 -8.44
CA SER A 15 0.08 -9.96 -7.27
C SER A 15 0.39 -9.26 -5.94
N SER A 16 1.51 -8.54 -5.89
CA SER A 16 1.95 -7.77 -4.73
C SER A 16 2.60 -6.46 -5.15
N ASN A 17 2.39 -5.39 -4.40
CA ASN A 17 2.99 -4.09 -4.68
C ASN A 17 3.59 -3.48 -3.41
N GLU A 18 4.86 -3.06 -3.47
CA GLU A 18 5.47 -2.27 -2.41
C GLU A 18 5.34 -0.79 -2.74
N LEU A 19 4.84 -0.02 -1.78
CA LEU A 19 4.76 1.43 -1.85
C LEU A 19 5.85 2.02 -0.96
N ARG A 20 6.72 2.79 -1.59
CA ARG A 20 7.89 3.40 -0.94
C ARG A 20 7.80 4.91 -0.97
N ASP A 21 8.31 5.55 0.07
CA ASP A 21 8.44 7.00 0.09
C ASP A 21 9.33 7.48 -1.05
N SER A 22 8.86 8.47 -1.81
CA SER A 22 9.58 8.95 -3.00
C SER A 22 10.86 9.74 -2.69
N VAL A 23 11.06 10.19 -1.45
CA VAL A 23 12.21 10.99 -1.02
C VAL A 23 13.22 10.14 -0.24
N SER A 24 12.78 9.40 0.78
CA SER A 24 13.64 8.56 1.62
C SER A 24 13.87 7.16 1.05
N GLY A 25 12.96 6.67 0.20
CA GLY A 25 12.98 5.29 -0.31
C GLY A 25 12.50 4.24 0.71
N GLU A 26 12.05 4.68 1.88
CA GLU A 26 11.58 3.79 2.94
C GLU A 26 10.30 3.05 2.52
N LEU A 27 10.20 1.78 2.92
CA LEU A 27 9.01 0.98 2.69
C LEU A 27 7.90 1.43 3.66
N VAL A 28 6.72 1.73 3.10
CA VAL A 28 5.58 2.24 3.86
C VAL A 28 4.43 1.24 3.89
N LEU A 29 4.07 0.68 2.73
CA LEU A 29 2.94 -0.23 2.61
C LEU A 29 3.27 -1.33 1.60
N VAL A 30 2.93 -2.58 1.92
CA VAL A 30 2.90 -3.69 0.96
C VAL A 30 1.45 -4.12 0.80
N ILE A 31 1.00 -4.29 -0.45
CA ILE A 31 -0.35 -4.75 -0.76
C ILE A 31 -0.25 -6.11 -1.42
N TYR A 32 -1.03 -7.08 -0.95
CA TYR A 32 -1.10 -8.44 -1.47
C TYR A 32 -2.52 -8.77 -1.93
N ASN A 33 -2.65 -9.56 -2.98
CA ASN A 33 -3.87 -10.30 -3.29
C ASN A 33 -4.03 -11.47 -2.29
N THR A 34 -5.24 -11.68 -1.77
CA THR A 34 -5.58 -12.85 -0.93
C THR A 34 -5.28 -14.20 -1.59
N GLU A 35 -5.26 -14.28 -2.92
CA GLU A 35 -4.91 -15.52 -3.63
C GLU A 35 -3.43 -15.92 -3.42
N ASP A 36 -2.56 -14.96 -3.07
CA ASP A 36 -1.12 -15.16 -2.89
C ASP A 36 -0.70 -15.37 -1.43
N VAL A 37 -1.57 -15.02 -0.47
CA VAL A 37 -1.30 -15.12 0.97
C VAL A 37 -2.52 -15.59 1.76
N ASP A 38 -2.33 -16.55 2.67
CA ASP A 38 -3.39 -17.07 3.55
C ASP A 38 -3.60 -16.16 4.77
N LEU A 39 -4.04 -14.93 4.52
CA LEU A 39 -4.29 -13.90 5.52
C LEU A 39 -5.69 -13.29 5.33
N PRO A 40 -6.33 -12.81 6.42
CA PRO A 40 -7.59 -12.09 6.31
C PRO A 40 -7.40 -10.77 5.55
N GLU A 41 -8.46 -10.29 4.91
CA GLU A 41 -8.50 -8.96 4.27
C GLU A 41 -8.44 -7.84 5.31
N GLY A 42 -7.73 -6.77 4.96
CA GLY A 42 -7.56 -5.59 5.81
C GLY A 42 -6.12 -5.10 5.85
N LEU A 43 -5.92 -4.02 6.62
CA LEU A 43 -4.64 -3.34 6.81
C LEU A 43 -4.08 -3.60 8.21
N TRP A 44 -2.80 -3.96 8.28
CA TRP A 44 -2.11 -4.38 9.51
C TRP A 44 -0.73 -3.74 9.61
N LEU A 45 -0.24 -3.51 10.84
CA LEU A 45 1.14 -3.10 11.07
C LEU A 45 2.05 -4.35 11.06
N SER A 46 3.03 -4.39 10.16
CA SER A 46 4.05 -5.45 10.10
C SER A 46 5.00 -5.35 11.29
N THR A 47 5.59 -6.49 11.68
CA THR A 47 6.66 -6.54 12.67
C THR A 47 7.92 -5.80 12.24
N GLU A 48 8.08 -5.54 10.94
CA GLU A 48 9.20 -4.80 10.37
C GLU A 48 8.96 -3.28 10.30
N GLY A 49 7.79 -2.80 10.75
CA GLY A 49 7.50 -1.37 10.93
C GLY A 49 6.80 -0.67 9.77
N TYR A 50 6.55 -1.37 8.66
CA TYR A 50 5.69 -0.92 7.56
C TYR A 50 4.29 -1.53 7.69
N TYR A 51 3.33 -1.11 6.85
CA TYR A 51 1.98 -1.67 6.86
C TYR A 51 1.77 -2.71 5.76
N GLU A 52 0.89 -3.67 6.00
CA GLU A 52 0.52 -4.71 5.04
C GLU A 52 -0.99 -4.67 4.82
N ALA A 53 -1.41 -4.61 3.55
CA ALA A 53 -2.80 -4.72 3.15
C ALA A 53 -3.01 -6.01 2.38
N VAL A 54 -4.12 -6.68 2.67
CA VAL A 54 -4.58 -7.86 1.93
C VAL A 54 -5.95 -7.55 1.33
N ILE A 55 -6.08 -7.71 0.01
CA ILE A 55 -7.32 -7.40 -0.73
C ILE A 55 -7.84 -8.64 -1.47
N SER A 56 -9.16 -8.84 -1.51
CA SER A 56 -9.76 -9.89 -2.33
C SER A 56 -10.01 -9.44 -3.78
N ASN A 57 -8.92 -9.26 -4.53
CA ASN A 57 -8.95 -8.95 -5.96
C ASN A 57 -7.91 -9.79 -6.71
N GLN A 58 -8.26 -10.34 -7.88
CA GLN A 58 -7.34 -11.13 -8.72
C GLN A 58 -6.04 -10.41 -9.09
N LYS A 59 -6.07 -9.07 -9.13
CA LYS A 59 -4.93 -8.20 -9.39
C LYS A 59 -5.11 -6.90 -8.63
N ILE A 60 -4.00 -6.32 -8.19
CA ILE A 60 -4.02 -5.00 -7.57
C ILE A 60 -4.37 -3.96 -8.65
N MET A 61 -5.14 -2.93 -8.30
CA MET A 61 -5.43 -1.80 -9.18
C MET A 61 -5.04 -0.49 -8.49
N PRO A 62 -4.78 0.60 -9.24
CA PRO A 62 -4.50 1.90 -8.64
C PRO A 62 -5.58 2.34 -7.65
N SER A 63 -6.85 2.05 -7.94
CA SER A 63 -7.98 2.36 -7.06
C SER A 63 -7.95 1.59 -5.74
N ASP A 64 -7.46 0.35 -5.75
CA ASP A 64 -7.33 -0.45 -4.52
C ASP A 64 -6.24 0.16 -3.64
N VAL A 65 -5.15 0.61 -4.26
CA VAL A 65 -4.06 1.29 -3.57
C VAL A 65 -4.50 2.61 -2.99
N GLU A 66 -5.25 3.42 -3.74
CA GLU A 66 -5.83 4.67 -3.23
C GLU A 66 -6.75 4.45 -2.02
N ALA A 67 -7.52 3.35 -2.02
CA ALA A 67 -8.34 2.96 -0.87
C ALA A 67 -7.47 2.60 0.34
N CYS A 68 -6.44 1.77 0.15
CA CYS A 68 -5.50 1.41 1.22
C CYS A 68 -4.75 2.63 1.78
N LEU A 69 -4.38 3.60 0.93
CA LEU A 69 -3.72 4.84 1.37
C LEU A 69 -4.66 5.75 2.16
N THR A 70 -5.95 5.75 1.82
CA THR A 70 -6.97 6.48 2.59
C THR A 70 -7.08 5.90 4.00
N GLU A 71 -7.21 4.57 4.11
CA GLU A 71 -7.28 3.88 5.40
C GLU A 71 -5.99 4.06 6.22
N LEU A 72 -4.83 3.94 5.56
CA LEU A 72 -3.53 4.19 6.20
C LEU A 72 -3.43 5.63 6.72
N SER A 73 -3.94 6.61 5.97
CA SER A 73 -3.95 8.01 6.39
C SER A 73 -4.80 8.22 7.65
N ASP A 74 -5.95 7.54 7.73
CA ASP A 74 -6.84 7.59 8.90
C ASP A 74 -6.18 6.98 10.14
N ILE A 75 -5.40 5.91 9.97
CA ILE A 75 -4.70 5.22 11.07
C ILE A 75 -3.49 6.03 11.57
N THR A 76 -2.65 6.53 10.67
CA THR A 76 -1.38 7.18 11.06
C THR A 76 -1.51 8.69 11.27
N GLY A 77 -2.58 9.30 10.76
CA GLY A 77 -2.74 10.76 10.70
C GLY A 77 -1.83 11.45 9.69
N VAL A 78 -1.13 10.69 8.83
CA VAL A 78 -0.27 11.20 7.76
C VAL A 78 -1.05 11.18 6.44
N SER A 79 -0.97 12.23 5.64
CA SER A 79 -1.61 12.24 4.32
C SER A 79 -0.69 11.60 3.29
N TYR A 80 -1.11 10.47 2.72
CA TYR A 80 -0.40 9.80 1.63
C TYR A 80 -1.02 10.12 0.27
N GLU A 81 -0.20 10.11 -0.78
CA GLU A 81 -0.63 10.25 -2.16
C GLU A 81 0.17 9.31 -3.05
N LEU A 82 -0.52 8.63 -3.97
CA LEU A 82 0.12 7.73 -4.93
C LEU A 82 0.60 8.52 -6.15
N ALA A 83 1.87 8.38 -6.50
CA ALA A 83 2.41 8.89 -7.76
C ALA A 83 2.19 7.86 -8.88
N LEU A 84 1.28 8.19 -9.80
CA LEU A 84 1.04 7.44 -11.03
C LEU A 84 1.85 8.09 -12.17
N ASN A 85 2.87 7.39 -12.67
CA ASN A 85 3.63 7.80 -13.86
C ASN A 85 2.95 7.33 -15.15
#